data_AF-A0A645EK01-F1
#
_entry.id   AF-A0A645EK01-F1
#
_cell.length_a   1.000
_cell.length_b   1.000
_cell.length_c   1.000
_cell.angle_alpha   90.00
_cell.angle_beta   90.00
_cell.angle_gamma   90.00
#
_symmetry.space_group_name_H-M   'P 1'
#
loop_
_entity.id
_entity.type
_entity.pdbx_description
1 polymer ?
#
loop_
_entity_poly.entity_id
_entity_poly.type
_entity_poly.pdbx_seq_one_letter_code
_entity_poly.pdbx_strand_id
1 'polypeptide(L)' 'MPYNLVKDVRTGEETANVSAVMDGDIDRFINAYLSWIH' A
#
# COMPACT_ATOMS: atom_id res chain seq x y z
N MET A 1 -0.33 10.97 -18.42
CA MET A 1 -0.53 9.49 -18.29
C MET A 1 -1.18 9.25 -16.94
N PRO A 2 -2.14 8.31 -16.80
CA PRO A 2 -2.91 8.16 -15.57
C PRO A 2 -1.98 7.84 -14.39
N TYR A 3 -2.24 8.43 -13.24
CA TYR A 3 -1.43 8.26 -12.04
C TYR A 3 -1.62 6.84 -11.51
N ASN A 4 -0.58 6.02 -11.62
CA ASN A 4 -0.53 4.69 -11.03
C ASN A 4 -0.14 4.85 -9.56
N LEU A 5 -1.12 4.90 -8.66
CA LEU A 5 -0.95 5.04 -7.22
C LEU A 5 -1.87 4.08 -6.49
N VAL A 6 -1.32 3.28 -5.57
CA VAL A 6 -2.10 2.54 -4.57
C VAL A 6 -1.94 3.28 -3.24
N LYS A 7 -3.07 3.54 -2.58
CA LYS A 7 -3.12 4.23 -1.30
C LYS A 7 -4.04 3.48 -0.34
N ASP A 8 -3.54 3.16 0.84
CA ASP A 8 -4.35 2.66 1.95
C ASP A 8 -4.95 3.86 2.72
N VAL A 9 -6.27 3.96 2.71
CA VAL A 9 -7.01 5.07 3.34
C VAL A 9 -7.06 4.97 4.87
N ARG A 10 -6.66 3.84 5.46
CA ARG A 10 -6.67 3.61 6.90
C ARG A 10 -5.38 4.08 7.55
N THR A 11 -4.25 3.66 6.96
CA THR A 11 -2.90 3.91 7.49
C THR A 11 -2.22 5.11 6.83
N GLY A 12 -2.71 5.55 5.66
CA GLY A 12 -2.06 6.59 4.86
C GLY A 12 -0.90 6.08 4.01
N GLU A 13 -0.58 4.78 4.08
CA GLU A 13 0.51 4.16 3.32
C GLU A 13 0.22 4.19 1.81
N GLU A 14 1.20 4.59 0.99
CA GLU A 14 1.01 4.71 -0.46
C GLU A 14 2.24 4.28 -1.27
N THR A 15 2.00 3.79 -2.49
CA THR A 15 3.03 3.35 -3.43
C THR A 15 2.66 3.68 -4.87
N ALA A 16 3.66 4.12 -5.64
CA ALA A 16 3.53 4.30 -7.08
C ALA A 16 3.72 2.98 -7.87
N ASN A 17 4.22 1.92 -7.22
CA ASN A 17 4.46 0.63 -7.85
C ASN A 17 3.21 -0.26 -7.78
N VAL A 18 2.20 0.04 -8.61
CA VAL A 18 0.94 -0.71 -8.65
C VAL A 18 1.14 -2.17 -9.05
N SER A 19 2.05 -2.43 -9.99
CA SER A 19 2.30 -3.80 -10.50
C SER A 19 2.76 -4.73 -9.40
N ALA A 20 3.73 -4.31 -8.57
CA ALA A 20 4.22 -5.12 -7.46
C ALA A 20 3.10 -5.47 -6.47
N VAL A 21 2.20 -4.51 -6.19
CA VAL A 21 1.05 -4.76 -5.31
C VAL A 21 0.10 -5.80 -5.90
N MET A 22 -0.16 -5.73 -7.20
CA MET A 22 -1.00 -6.71 -7.91
C MET A 22 -0.32 -8.09 -8.02
N ASP A 23 1.01 -8.12 -7.99
CA ASP A 23 1.83 -9.34 -7.95
C ASP A 23 1.97 -9.92 -6.52
N GLY A 24 1.40 -9.26 -5.51
CA GLY A 24 1.32 -9.75 -4.12
C GLY A 24 2.27 -9.07 -3.13
N ASP A 25 2.98 -8.02 -3.52
CA ASP A 25 3.84 -7.21 -2.64
C ASP A 25 2.97 -6.29 -1.73
N ILE A 26 2.25 -6.92 -0.79
CA ILE A 26 1.33 -6.25 0.14
C ILE A 26 1.88 -6.17 1.59
N ASP A 27 3.07 -6.71 1.83
CA ASP A 27 3.68 -6.78 3.17
C ASP A 27 3.81 -5.39 3.82
N ARG A 28 4.15 -4.37 3.03
CA ARG A 28 4.21 -2.98 3.50
C ARG A 28 2.89 -2.49 4.07
N PHE A 29 1.76 -2.86 3.44
CA PHE A 29 0.43 -2.47 3.88
C PHE A 29 -0.01 -3.24 5.11
N ILE A 30 0.35 -4.53 5.20
CA ILE A 30 0.09 -5.36 6.37
C ILE A 30 0.86 -4.80 7.58
N ASN A 31 2.15 -4.52 7.44
CA ASN A 31 2.96 -3.95 8.51
C ASN A 31 2.48 -2.55 8.91
N ALA A 32 2.13 -1.71 7.94
CA ALA A 32 1.54 -0.39 8.22
C ALA A 32 0.22 -0.52 9.01
N TYR A 33 -0.62 -1.50 8.67
CA TYR A 33 -1.87 -1.75 9.40
C TYR A 33 -1.62 -2.24 10.82
N LEU A 34 -0.72 -3.20 11.01
CA LEU A 34 -0.35 -3.71 12.33
C LEU A 34 0.26 -2.62 13.22
N SER A 35 1.09 -1.73 12.64
CA SER A 35 1.64 -0.58 13.36
C SER A 35 0.61 0.52 13.64
N TRP A 36 -0.49 0.59 12.88
CA TRP A 36 -1.54 1.60 13.08
C TRP A 36 -2.52 1.21 14.19
N ILE A 37 -2.77 -0.09 14.38
CA ILE A 37 -3.68 -0.60 15.42
C ILE A 37 -3.02 -0.79 16.79
N HIS A 38 -1.70 -0.65 16.89
CA HIS A 38 -0.92 -0.78 18.14
C HIS A 38 -0.39 0.58 18.57
#